data_AF-A0A2B4R955-F1
#
_entry.id   AF-A0A2B4R955-F1
#
_cell.length_a   1.000
_cell.length_b   1.000
_cell.length_c   1.000
_cell.angle_alpha   90.00
_cell.angle_beta   90.00
_cell.angle_gamma   90.00
#
_symmetry.space_group_name_H-M   'P 1'
#
loop_
_entity.id
_entity.type
_entity.pdbx_description
1 polymer ?
#
loop_
_entity_poly.entity_id
_entity_poly.type
_entity_poly.pdbx_seq_one_letter_code
_entity_poly.pdbx_strand_id
1 'polypeptide(L)'
;MSTFQQSLERHAKLNARELELNGTAVYGINQFSDWTPEEFRGFLKRGIQEDHVLFANDAMTPSGCCTLELNSSNTPPNRDWAFTATECVESQWAIHYNHQSTTDLSVQELISCSRSKGCSGGSTLLAFNWLQTK
;
A
#
# COMPACT_ATOMS: atom_id res chain seq x y z
N MET A 1 -5.66 28.19 15.43
CA MET A 1 -5.89 26.78 15.80
C MET A 1 -4.74 25.96 15.24
N SER A 2 -4.07 25.13 16.04
CA SER A 2 -2.91 24.36 15.56
C SER A 2 -3.31 23.25 14.59
N THR A 3 -2.37 22.75 13.78
CA THR A 3 -2.62 21.62 12.86
C THR A 3 -3.10 20.38 13.61
N PHE A 4 -2.50 20.09 14.77
CA PHE A 4 -2.94 19.01 15.65
C PHE A 4 -4.42 19.14 16.04
N GLN A 5 -4.84 20.33 16.51
CA GLN A 5 -6.23 20.59 16.90
C GLN A 5 -7.19 20.39 15.73
N GLN A 6 -6.82 20.87 14.54
CA GLN A 6 -7.59 20.64 13.32
C GLN A 6 -7.68 19.16 12.94
N SER A 7 -6.66 18.35 13.25
CA SER A 7 -6.74 16.89 13.07
C SER A 7 -7.70 16.24 14.05
N LEU A 8 -7.70 16.64 15.33
CA LEU A 8 -8.65 16.12 16.32
C LEU A 8 -10.10 16.41 15.94
N GLU A 9 -10.38 17.62 15.46
CA GLU A 9 -11.71 17.99 14.96
C GLU A 9 -12.12 17.13 13.75
N ARG A 10 -11.19 16.88 12.82
CA ARG A 10 -11.44 15.97 11.69
C ARG A 10 -11.73 14.55 12.16
N HIS A 11 -10.96 14.02 13.11
CA HIS A 11 -11.20 12.66 13.66
C HIS A 11 -12.60 12.56 14.27
N ALA A 12 -12.99 13.54 15.09
CA ALA A 12 -14.31 13.58 15.72
C ALA A 12 -15.43 13.62 14.67
N LYS A 13 -15.29 14.47 13.64
CA LYS A 13 -16.25 14.57 12.55
C LYS A 13 -16.38 13.27 11.75
N LEU A 14 -15.26 12.60 11.48
CA LEU A 14 -15.26 11.34 10.74
C LEU A 14 -15.88 10.21 11.56
N ASN A 15 -15.54 10.10 12.85
CA ASN A 15 -16.16 9.10 13.74
C ASN A 15 -17.68 9.29 13.88
N ALA A 16 -18.15 10.54 13.98
CA ALA A 16 -19.58 10.83 14.00
C ALA A 16 -20.28 10.38 12.69
N ARG A 17 -19.64 10.63 11.54
CA ARG A 17 -20.14 10.20 10.24
C ARG A 17 -20.16 8.69 10.08
N GLU A 18 -19.12 7.98 10.55
CA GLU A 18 -19.10 6.52 10.53
C GLU A 18 -20.25 5.94 11.35
N LEU A 19 -20.54 6.52 12.52
CA LEU A 19 -21.68 6.12 13.33
C LEU A 19 -23.02 6.32 12.60
N GLU A 20 -23.19 7.44 11.89
CA GLU A 20 -24.38 7.72 11.07
C GLU A 20 -24.55 6.75 9.90
N LEU A 21 -23.43 6.28 9.34
CA LEU A 21 -23.41 5.37 8.18
C LEU A 21 -23.41 3.89 8.58
N ASN A 22 -23.52 3.55 9.87
CA ASN A 22 -23.30 2.21 10.40
C ASN A 22 -21.95 1.61 9.94
N GLY A 23 -20.94 2.46 9.77
CA GLY A 23 -19.57 2.08 9.45
C GLY A 23 -18.81 1.56 10.66
N THR A 24 -17.67 0.93 10.40
CA THR A 24 -16.83 0.30 11.43
C THR A 24 -15.47 0.99 11.61
N ALA A 25 -15.17 2.02 10.80
CA ALA A 25 -13.89 2.71 10.88
C ALA A 25 -13.81 3.62 12.11
N VAL A 26 -12.62 3.67 12.72
CA VAL A 26 -12.33 4.55 13.87
C VAL A 26 -11.09 5.38 13.55
N TYR A 27 -11.25 6.70 13.66
CA TYR A 27 -10.22 7.69 13.40
C TYR A 27 -9.65 8.21 14.72
N GLY A 28 -8.32 8.25 14.83
CA GLY A 28 -7.61 8.61 16.05
C GLY A 28 -6.23 9.21 15.78
N ILE A 29 -5.56 9.59 16.86
CA ILE A 29 -4.21 10.19 16.81
C ILE A 29 -3.21 9.16 16.28
N ASN A 30 -2.46 9.55 15.25
CA ASN A 30 -1.30 8.81 14.72
C ASN A 30 -0.15 9.78 14.38
N GLN A 31 0.93 9.26 13.79
CA GLN A 31 2.12 10.02 13.39
C GLN A 31 1.88 11.16 12.37
N PHE A 32 0.72 11.19 11.73
CA PHE A 32 0.31 12.20 10.76
C PHE A 32 -0.66 13.25 11.34
N SER A 33 -0.96 13.19 12.64
CA SER A 33 -1.90 14.12 13.29
C SER A 33 -1.47 15.58 13.24
N ASP A 34 -0.18 15.83 13.05
CA ASP A 34 0.39 17.17 12.91
C ASP A 34 0.51 17.63 11.46
N TRP A 35 -0.02 16.87 10.50
CA TRP A 35 0.10 17.18 9.07
C TRP A 35 -1.16 17.87 8.54
N THR A 36 -0.93 18.86 7.70
CA THR A 36 -1.98 19.47 6.90
C THR A 36 -2.50 18.50 5.84
N PRO A 37 -3.76 18.63 5.39
CA PRO A 37 -4.27 17.86 4.26
C PRO A 37 -3.38 17.94 3.01
N GLU A 38 -2.76 19.09 2.77
CA GLU A 38 -1.88 19.34 1.64
C GLU A 38 -0.57 18.57 1.73
N GLU A 39 0.06 18.54 2.91
CA GLU A 39 1.28 17.75 3.16
C GLU A 39 0.99 16.26 3.03
N PHE A 40 -0.11 15.79 3.63
CA PHE A 40 -0.52 14.39 3.54
C PHE A 40 -0.80 13.98 2.09
N ARG A 41 -1.52 14.82 1.34
CA ARG A 41 -1.74 14.60 -0.10
C ARG A 41 -0.44 14.65 -0.90
N GLY A 42 0.49 15.54 -0.55
CA GLY A 42 1.79 15.63 -1.19
C GLY A 42 2.64 14.36 -0.97
N PHE A 43 2.53 13.76 0.21
CA PHE A 43 3.18 12.50 0.53
C PHE A 43 2.64 11.32 -0.30
N LEU A 44 1.33 11.29 -0.54
CA LEU A 44 0.63 10.26 -1.30
C LEU A 44 0.86 10.31 -2.82
N LYS A 45 1.23 11.46 -3.40
CA LYS A 45 1.30 11.68 -4.86
C LYS A 45 2.59 11.21 -5.57
N ARG A 46 3.47 10.44 -4.92
CA ARG A 46 4.85 10.20 -5.39
C ARG A 46 5.01 8.93 -6.26
N GLY A 47 4.26 8.79 -7.35
CA GLY A 47 4.43 7.62 -8.21
C GLY A 47 3.90 7.70 -9.63
N ILE A 48 4.08 6.58 -10.34
CA ILE A 48 3.89 6.43 -11.77
C ILE A 48 2.61 5.64 -12.00
N GLN A 49 1.68 6.19 -12.77
CA GLN A 49 0.47 5.50 -13.20
C GLN A 49 0.81 4.68 -14.45
N GLU A 50 0.48 3.39 -14.46
CA GLU A 50 0.67 2.51 -15.62
C GLU A 50 -0.61 1.75 -15.96
N ASP A 51 -0.71 1.31 -17.21
CA ASP A 51 -1.83 0.51 -17.70
C ASP A 51 -1.90 -0.85 -16.99
N HIS A 52 -3.10 -1.18 -16.52
CA HIS A 52 -3.36 -2.38 -15.73
C HIS A 52 -3.37 -3.64 -16.61
N VAL A 53 -2.65 -4.68 -16.18
CA VAL A 53 -2.86 -6.04 -16.68
C VAL A 53 -3.84 -6.73 -15.71
N LEU A 54 -5.06 -6.97 -16.17
CA LEU A 54 -6.07 -7.72 -15.39
C LEU A 54 -5.68 -9.19 -15.38
N PHE A 55 -5.31 -9.71 -14.21
CA PHE A 55 -5.20 -11.14 -13.98
C PHE A 55 -6.54 -11.66 -13.46
N ALA A 56 -7.47 -11.97 -14.37
CA ALA A 56 -8.68 -12.69 -14.02
C ALA A 56 -8.39 -14.20 -14.13
N ASN A 57 -8.25 -14.88 -13.00
CA ASN A 57 -8.45 -16.32 -12.95
C ASN A 57 -9.76 -16.56 -12.21
N ASP A 58 -10.69 -17.28 -12.85
CA ASP A 58 -11.99 -17.74 -12.28
C ASP A 58 -11.80 -18.79 -11.16
N ALA A 59 -10.83 -18.59 -10.27
CA ALA A 59 -10.62 -19.45 -9.11
C ALA A 59 -11.51 -18.97 -7.97
N MET A 60 -12.39 -19.86 -7.51
CA MET A 60 -13.27 -19.62 -6.36
C MET A 60 -12.43 -19.26 -5.13
N THR A 61 -12.41 -17.99 -4.75
CA THR A 61 -11.72 -17.50 -3.56
C THR A 61 -12.33 -18.17 -2.32
N PRO A 62 -11.55 -18.92 -1.52
CA PRO A 62 -12.08 -19.55 -0.31
C PRO A 62 -12.67 -18.50 0.63
N SER A 63 -13.83 -18.78 1.22
CA SER A 63 -14.46 -17.92 2.23
C SER A 63 -13.52 -17.75 3.42
N GLY A 64 -13.06 -16.51 3.64
CA GLY A 64 -12.09 -16.17 4.70
C GLY A 64 -10.64 -16.00 4.21
N CYS A 65 -10.38 -16.11 2.91
CA CYS A 65 -9.07 -15.76 2.37
C CYS A 65 -8.90 -14.23 2.38
N CYS A 66 -8.05 -13.71 3.26
CA CYS A 66 -7.56 -12.33 3.22
C CYS A 66 -6.50 -12.17 2.12
N THR A 67 -6.83 -12.52 0.87
CA THR A 67 -6.02 -12.04 -0.25
C THR A 67 -6.36 -10.58 -0.45
N LEU A 68 -5.34 -9.72 -0.46
CA LEU A 68 -5.52 -8.41 -1.07
C LEU A 68 -5.82 -8.68 -2.54
N GLU A 69 -7.09 -8.62 -2.94
CA GLU A 69 -7.40 -8.27 -4.31
C GLU A 69 -6.78 -6.90 -4.52
N LEU A 70 -5.66 -6.86 -5.25
CA LEU A 70 -5.03 -5.63 -5.69
C LEU A 70 -5.93 -4.99 -6.76
N ASN A 71 -7.07 -4.50 -6.32
CA ASN A 71 -7.76 -3.38 -6.92
C ASN A 71 -6.77 -2.21 -6.78
N SER A 72 -5.97 -2.03 -7.82
CA SER A 72 -4.96 -0.96 -7.90
C SER A 72 -5.57 0.35 -8.41
N SER A 73 -6.90 0.47 -8.48
CA SER A 73 -7.54 1.58 -9.17
C SER A 73 -7.50 2.89 -8.37
N ASN A 74 -7.15 2.90 -7.08
CA ASN A 74 -7.15 4.12 -6.26
C ASN A 74 -6.04 4.27 -5.21
N THR A 75 -4.99 3.44 -5.22
CA THR A 75 -3.93 3.53 -4.21
C THR A 75 -2.91 4.60 -4.60
N PRO A 76 -2.71 5.67 -3.80
CA PRO A 76 -1.71 6.66 -4.11
C PRO A 76 -0.31 6.05 -4.00
N PRO A 77 0.50 6.10 -5.07
CA PRO A 77 1.82 5.50 -5.05
C PRO A 77 2.77 6.44 -4.32
N ASN A 78 3.10 6.09 -3.09
CA ASN A 78 4.25 6.59 -2.35
C ASN A 78 5.37 5.52 -2.45
N ARG A 79 6.36 5.52 -1.55
CA ARG A 79 7.46 4.54 -1.52
C ARG A 79 6.99 3.08 -1.34
N ASP A 80 5.71 2.88 -1.08
CA ASP A 80 5.11 1.59 -0.78
C ASP A 80 5.17 0.64 -1.97
N TRP A 81 5.41 1.11 -3.21
CA TRP A 81 5.57 0.21 -4.37
C TRP A 81 6.65 -0.85 -4.16
N ALA A 82 7.78 -0.49 -3.54
CA ALA A 82 8.89 -1.40 -3.31
C ALA A 82 8.60 -2.34 -2.13
N PHE A 83 8.01 -1.80 -1.06
CA PHE A 83 7.54 -2.61 0.08
C PHE A 83 6.48 -3.62 -0.35
N THR A 84 5.46 -3.19 -1.10
CA THR A 84 4.42 -4.06 -1.66
C THR A 84 5.03 -5.15 -2.53
N ALA A 85 5.97 -4.82 -3.42
CA ALA A 85 6.62 -5.83 -4.26
C ALA A 85 7.38 -6.84 -3.41
N THR A 86 8.21 -6.38 -2.47
CA THR A 86 8.95 -7.23 -1.53
C THR A 86 8.02 -8.14 -0.74
N GLU A 87 7.04 -7.59 -0.02
CA GLU A 87 6.11 -8.32 0.83
C GLU A 87 5.26 -9.33 0.04
N CYS A 88 4.89 -9.01 -1.21
CA CYS A 88 4.23 -9.96 -2.09
C CYS A 88 5.14 -11.17 -2.40
N VAL A 89 6.41 -10.95 -2.73
CA VAL A 89 7.36 -12.05 -3.02
C VAL A 89 7.63 -12.88 -1.77
N GLU A 90 7.84 -12.24 -0.62
CA GLU A 90 8.04 -12.92 0.68
C GLU A 90 6.82 -13.76 1.06
N SER A 91 5.61 -13.23 0.85
CA SER A 91 4.37 -13.96 1.12
C SER A 91 4.24 -15.19 0.22
N GLN A 92 4.51 -15.05 -1.08
CA GLN A 92 4.49 -16.19 -2.01
C GLN A 92 5.58 -17.21 -1.69
N TRP A 93 6.75 -16.76 -1.27
CA TRP A 93 7.82 -17.64 -0.79
C TRP A 93 7.37 -18.46 0.43
N ALA A 94 6.80 -17.78 1.43
CA ALA A 94 6.26 -18.44 2.62
C ALA A 94 5.18 -19.46 2.26
N ILE A 95 4.23 -19.12 1.38
CA ILE A 95 3.18 -20.04 0.92
C ILE A 95 3.78 -21.25 0.21
N HIS A 96 4.73 -21.05 -0.70
CA HIS A 96 5.39 -22.13 -1.46
C HIS A 96 6.05 -23.15 -0.52
N TYR A 97 6.67 -22.69 0.56
CA TYR A 97 7.32 -23.53 1.56
C TYR A 97 6.42 -23.88 2.76
N ASN A 98 5.10 -23.75 2.62
CA ASN A 98 4.12 -24.04 3.68
C ASN A 98 4.49 -23.39 5.04
N HIS A 99 4.91 -22.13 4.99
CA HIS A 99 5.36 -21.28 6.08
C HIS A 99 6.58 -21.79 6.87
N GLN A 100 7.30 -22.80 6.36
CA GLN A 100 8.51 -23.34 7.01
C GLN A 100 9.77 -22.54 6.67
N SER A 101 9.73 -21.71 5.63
CA SER A 101 10.80 -20.81 5.24
C SER A 101 10.21 -19.41 5.08
N THR A 102 10.78 -18.45 5.82
CA THR A 102 10.54 -17.03 5.61
C THR A 102 11.84 -16.40 5.16
N THR A 103 11.73 -15.42 4.27
CA THR A 103 12.86 -14.63 3.80
C THR A 103 12.52 -13.17 4.00
N ASP A 104 13.52 -12.38 4.33
CA ASP A 104 13.45 -10.93 4.43
C ASP A 104 14.24 -10.37 3.24
N LEU A 105 13.54 -9.77 2.29
CA LEU A 105 14.11 -9.26 1.04
C LEU A 105 14.41 -7.78 1.15
N SER A 106 15.48 -7.36 0.48
CA SER A 106 15.93 -5.97 0.55
C SER A 106 15.01 -5.05 -0.27
N VAL A 107 14.14 -4.31 0.41
CA VAL A 107 13.39 -3.21 -0.21
C VAL A 107 14.34 -2.20 -0.86
N GLN A 108 15.51 -1.98 -0.27
CA GLN A 108 16.52 -1.05 -0.79
C GLN A 108 17.11 -1.53 -2.12
N GLU A 109 17.20 -2.84 -2.36
CA GLU A 109 17.63 -3.38 -3.65
C GLU A 109 16.64 -2.99 -4.76
N LEU A 110 15.34 -3.15 -4.52
CA LEU A 110 14.34 -2.70 -5.48
C LEU A 110 14.45 -1.19 -5.72
N ILE A 111 14.55 -0.38 -4.66
CA ILE A 111 14.66 1.08 -4.77
C ILE A 111 15.91 1.51 -5.56
N SER A 112 17.05 0.86 -5.33
CA SER A 112 18.33 1.25 -5.92
C SER A 112 18.58 0.67 -7.32
N CYS A 113 18.07 -0.53 -7.59
CA CYS A 113 18.51 -1.34 -8.72
C CYS A 113 17.40 -1.59 -9.76
N SER A 114 16.13 -1.48 -9.38
CA SER A 114 15.03 -1.58 -10.35
C SER A 114 15.00 -0.35 -11.27
N ARG A 115 14.42 -0.50 -12.47
CA ARG A 115 14.27 0.61 -13.45
C ARG A 115 13.22 1.67 -13.03
N SER A 116 12.89 1.75 -11.75
CA SER A 116 11.95 2.72 -11.18
C SER A 116 12.65 4.06 -10.87
N LYS A 117 11.89 5.08 -10.43
CA LYS A 117 12.43 6.36 -9.95
C LYS A 117 12.79 6.30 -8.46
N GLY A 118 13.03 5.10 -7.92
CA GLY A 118 13.36 4.84 -6.53
C GLY A 118 12.38 5.53 -5.56
N CYS A 119 12.93 6.44 -4.75
CA CYS A 119 12.21 7.24 -3.76
C CYS A 119 11.16 8.19 -4.35
N SER A 120 11.26 8.52 -5.64
CA SER A 120 10.34 9.42 -6.35
C SER A 120 9.19 8.65 -7.03
N GLY A 121 9.13 7.34 -6.80
CA GLY A 121 8.03 6.49 -7.26
C GLY A 121 8.48 5.31 -8.11
N GLY A 122 7.59 4.35 -8.24
CA GLY A 122 7.78 3.13 -9.00
C GLY A 122 6.46 2.39 -9.21
N SER A 123 6.57 1.21 -9.81
CA SER A 123 5.46 0.32 -10.14
C SER A 123 5.79 -1.06 -9.61
N THR A 124 4.91 -1.64 -8.81
CA THR A 124 5.04 -3.00 -8.28
C THR A 124 5.17 -4.01 -9.42
N LEU A 125 4.43 -3.83 -10.52
CA LEU A 125 4.50 -4.68 -11.70
C LEU A 125 5.87 -4.60 -12.38
N LEU A 126 6.42 -3.39 -12.55
CA LEU A 126 7.78 -3.23 -13.11
C LEU A 126 8.84 -3.85 -12.20
N ALA A 127 8.65 -3.78 -10.88
CA ALA A 127 9.53 -4.43 -9.92
C ALA A 127 9.52 -5.95 -10.11
N PHE A 128 8.35 -6.57 -10.26
CA PHE A 128 8.23 -8.00 -10.56
C PHE A 128 8.86 -8.38 -11.91
N ASN A 129 8.60 -7.60 -12.96
CA ASN A 129 9.23 -7.83 -14.26
C ASN A 129 10.76 -7.73 -14.18
N TRP A 130 11.29 -6.78 -13.39
CA TRP A 130 12.72 -6.66 -13.18
C TRP A 130 13.30 -7.86 -12.43
N LEU A 131 12.63 -8.35 -11.38
CA LEU A 131 13.04 -9.54 -10.64
C LEU A 131 13.14 -10.78 -11.53
N GLN A 132 12.25 -10.95 -12.51
CA GLN A 132 12.31 -12.07 -13.47
C GLN A 132 13.53 -12.02 -14.41
N THR A 133 14.24 -10.89 -14.48
CA THR A 133 15.47 -10.75 -15.29
C THR A 133 16.75 -11.04 -14.51
N LYS A 134 16.61 -11.47 -13.25
CA LYS A 134 17.72 -11.84 -12.34
C LYS A 134 17.77 -13.35 -12.18
#